data_AF-A0A8S2SKT4-F1
#
_entry.id   AF-A0A8S2SKT4-F1
#
_cell.length_a   1.000
_cell.length_b   1.000
_cell.length_c   1.000
_cell.angle_alpha   90.00
_cell.angle_beta   90.00
_cell.angle_gamma   90.00
#
_symmetry.space_group_name_H-M   'P 1'
#
loop_
_entity.id
_entity.type
_entity.pdbx_description
1 polymer ?
#
loop_
_entity_poly.entity_id
_entity_poly.type
_entity_poly.pdbx_seq_one_letter_code
_entity_poly.pdbx_strand_id
1 'polypeptide(L)'
;MKYEKISEQLKKILELVVHAPLMIAAITDTIIDLSRIYPQIFQDMFVDIVDILIGWYIESLPTDRILEYTPQALHKFRPFWVEQIEATTLTLLDSFIEDADNYA
;
A
#
# COMPACT_ATOMS: atom_id res chain seq x y z
N MET A 1 12.53 -14.52 -10.72
CA MET A 1 11.53 -14.95 -11.72
C MET A 1 10.19 -15.45 -11.16
N LYS A 2 10.10 -16.55 -10.38
CA LYS A 2 8.77 -17.05 -9.89
C LYS A 2 8.09 -16.07 -8.91
N TYR A 3 8.87 -15.43 -8.05
CA TYR A 3 8.36 -14.54 -7.00
C TYR A 3 8.04 -13.12 -7.50
N GLU A 4 8.84 -12.56 -8.41
CA GLU A 4 8.55 -11.29 -9.08
C GLU A 4 7.19 -11.32 -9.79
N LYS A 5 6.86 -12.46 -10.42
CA LYS A 5 5.57 -12.62 -11.09
C LYS A 5 4.38 -12.61 -10.13
N ILE A 6 4.54 -13.14 -8.92
CA ILE A 6 3.51 -13.12 -7.88
C ILE A 6 3.36 -11.71 -7.31
N SER A 7 4.49 -11.03 -7.08
CA SER A 7 4.58 -9.62 -6.71
C SER A 7 3.75 -8.72 -7.64
N GLU A 8 4.05 -8.79 -8.94
CA GLU A 8 3.37 -8.01 -9.99
C GLU A 8 1.87 -8.32 -10.07
N GLN A 9 1.50 -9.60 -9.90
CA GLN A 9 0.10 -9.99 -9.89
C GLN A 9 -0.66 -9.43 -8.69
N LEU A 10 -0.05 -9.39 -7.51
CA LEU A 10 -0.68 -8.84 -6.30
C LEU A 10 -0.90 -7.33 -6.43
N LYS A 11 0.10 -6.58 -6.91
CA LYS A 11 -0.03 -5.14 -7.20
C LYS A 11 -1.16 -4.89 -8.18
N LYS A 12 -1.16 -5.59 -9.31
CA LYS A 12 -2.18 -5.46 -10.34
C LYS A 12 -3.59 -5.79 -9.84
N ILE A 13 -3.76 -6.78 -8.97
CA ILE A 13 -5.08 -7.06 -8.38
C ILE A 13 -5.50 -5.91 -7.47
N LEU A 14 -4.61 -5.36 -6.65
CA LEU A 14 -4.93 -4.21 -5.80
C LEU A 14 -5.32 -2.97 -6.62
N GLU A 15 -4.64 -2.70 -7.72
CA GLU A 15 -4.97 -1.59 -8.64
C GLU A 15 -6.32 -1.79 -9.35
N LEU A 16 -6.68 -3.03 -9.68
CA LEU A 16 -7.89 -3.35 -10.45
C LEU A 16 -9.13 -3.50 -9.59
N VAL A 17 -8.97 -3.73 -8.29
CA VAL A 17 -10.10 -3.67 -7.36
C VAL A 17 -10.57 -2.22 -7.38
N VAL A 18 -11.85 -1.95 -7.59
CA VAL A 18 -12.44 -0.61 -7.48
C VAL A 18 -13.74 -0.79 -6.71
N HIS A 19 -13.97 0.03 -5.69
CA HIS A 19 -15.18 -0.01 -4.84
C HIS A 19 -15.47 -1.37 -4.16
N ALA A 20 -14.45 -2.13 -3.75
CA ALA A 20 -14.64 -3.36 -2.96
C ALA A 20 -13.75 -3.40 -1.71
N PRO A 21 -14.13 -2.68 -0.63
CA PRO A 21 -13.37 -2.58 0.63
C PRO A 21 -12.94 -3.93 1.22
N LEU A 22 -13.81 -4.95 1.12
CA LEU A 22 -13.53 -6.28 1.65
C LEU A 22 -12.44 -7.02 0.86
N MET A 23 -12.37 -6.81 -0.47
CA MET A 23 -11.32 -7.42 -1.29
C MET A 23 -9.97 -6.74 -1.04
N ILE A 24 -9.95 -5.41 -0.94
CA ILE A 24 -8.74 -4.64 -0.60
C ILE A 24 -8.19 -5.14 0.74
N ALA A 25 -9.04 -5.28 1.75
CA ALA A 25 -8.64 -5.77 3.07
C ALA A 25 -8.07 -7.20 3.00
N ALA A 26 -8.76 -8.11 2.31
CA ALA A 26 -8.31 -9.50 2.19
C ALA A 26 -6.96 -9.63 1.46
N ILE A 27 -6.76 -8.88 0.36
CA ILE A 27 -5.51 -8.90 -0.40
C ILE A 27 -4.39 -8.26 0.41
N THR A 28 -4.66 -7.13 1.08
CA THR A 28 -3.69 -6.43 1.92
C THR A 28 -3.24 -7.29 3.09
N ASP A 29 -4.17 -7.98 3.77
CA ASP A 29 -3.81 -8.93 4.84
C ASP A 29 -2.99 -10.10 4.30
N THR A 30 -3.30 -10.60 3.10
CA THR A 30 -2.49 -11.65 2.43
C THR A 30 -1.07 -11.15 2.14
N ILE A 31 -0.93 -9.90 1.68
CA ILE A 31 0.37 -9.27 1.42
C ILE A 31 1.15 -9.09 2.73
N ILE A 32 0.49 -8.69 3.81
CA ILE A 32 1.10 -8.59 5.14
C ILE A 32 1.63 -9.95 5.58
N ASP A 33 0.85 -11.02 5.43
CA ASP A 33 1.31 -12.35 5.82
C ASP A 33 2.47 -12.83 4.93
N LEU A 34 2.44 -12.56 3.62
CA LEU A 34 3.56 -12.83 2.73
C LEU A 34 4.81 -12.02 3.09
N SER A 35 4.65 -10.77 3.51
CA SER A 35 5.77 -9.91 3.93
C SER A 35 6.53 -10.48 5.12
N ARG A 36 5.84 -11.21 6.02
CA ARG A 36 6.46 -11.86 7.18
C ARG A 36 7.26 -13.10 6.78
N ILE A 37 6.83 -13.80 5.73
CA ILE A 37 7.48 -15.03 5.25
C ILE A 37 8.63 -14.71 4.29
N TYR A 38 8.48 -13.65 3.49
CA TYR A 38 9.41 -13.26 2.43
C TYR A 38 9.73 -11.75 2.47
N PRO A 39 10.35 -11.24 3.56
CA PRO A 39 10.55 -9.81 3.76
C PRO A 39 11.37 -9.15 2.64
N GLN A 40 12.34 -9.86 2.08
CA GLN A 40 13.23 -9.37 1.03
C GLN A 40 12.47 -9.06 -0.27
N ILE A 41 11.49 -9.91 -0.60
CA ILE A 41 10.66 -9.74 -1.80
C ILE A 41 9.64 -8.61 -1.58
N PHE A 42 9.15 -8.49 -0.34
CA PHE A 42 8.21 -7.43 0.00
C PHE A 42 8.87 -6.04 0.02
N GLN A 43 10.15 -5.97 0.37
CA GLN A 43 10.90 -4.71 0.40
C GLN A 43 10.83 -3.98 -0.95
N ASP A 44 10.99 -4.71 -2.06
CA ASP A 44 10.92 -4.16 -3.43
C ASP A 44 9.51 -3.71 -3.86
N MET A 45 8.47 -4.14 -3.15
CA MET A 45 7.08 -3.77 -3.46
C MET A 45 6.49 -2.75 -2.48
N PHE A 46 7.17 -2.51 -1.37
CA PHE A 46 6.59 -1.83 -0.23
C PHE A 46 6.06 -0.44 -0.57
N VAL A 47 6.87 0.34 -1.31
CA VAL A 47 6.52 1.69 -1.76
C VAL A 47 5.21 1.67 -2.56
N ASP A 48 5.10 0.79 -3.56
CA ASP A 48 3.93 0.69 -4.42
C ASP A 48 2.67 0.27 -3.65
N ILE A 49 2.79 -0.68 -2.71
CA ILE A 49 1.65 -1.11 -1.89
C ILE A 49 1.16 0.03 -1.00
N VAL A 50 2.08 0.80 -0.42
CA VAL A 50 1.74 1.96 0.41
C VAL A 50 1.08 3.05 -0.42
N ASP A 51 1.63 3.35 -1.60
CA ASP A 51 1.09 4.35 -2.53
C ASP A 51 -0.36 4.03 -2.91
N ILE A 52 -0.61 2.78 -3.34
CA ILE A 52 -1.95 2.30 -3.64
C ILE A 52 -2.87 2.48 -2.43
N LEU A 53 -2.48 2.00 -1.24
CA LEU A 53 -3.30 2.08 -0.03
C LEU A 53 -3.64 3.52 0.36
N ILE A 54 -2.71 4.46 0.19
CA ILE A 54 -2.96 5.87 0.50
C ILE A 54 -3.86 6.49 -0.56
N GLY A 55 -3.67 6.18 -1.86
CA GLY A 55 -4.59 6.59 -2.91
C GLY A 55 -6.03 6.18 -2.61
N TRP A 56 -6.22 4.92 -2.21
CA TRP A 56 -7.53 4.43 -1.74
C TRP A 56 -8.08 5.21 -0.54
N TYR A 57 -7.24 5.55 0.43
CA TYR A 57 -7.68 6.30 1.61
C TYR A 57 -8.12 7.72 1.24
N ILE A 58 -7.40 8.39 0.34
CA ILE A 58 -7.70 9.75 -0.12
C ILE A 58 -8.99 9.78 -0.96
N GLU A 59 -9.18 8.80 -1.84
CA GLU A 59 -10.34 8.73 -2.74
C GLU A 59 -11.61 8.18 -2.07
N SER A 60 -11.51 7.59 -0.88
CA SER A 60 -12.64 6.96 -0.17
C SER A 60 -13.63 7.98 0.39
N LEU A 61 -14.92 7.64 0.34
CA LEU A 61 -15.96 8.41 1.00
C LEU A 61 -15.99 8.13 2.51
N PRO A 62 -16.47 9.06 3.35
CA PRO A 62 -16.56 8.88 4.81
C PRO A 62 -17.30 7.63 5.30
N THR A 63 -18.18 7.06 4.47
CA THR A 63 -18.94 5.85 4.77
C THR A 63 -18.20 4.55 4.47
N ASP A 64 -17.03 4.62 3.84
CA ASP A 64 -16.29 3.47 3.37
C ASP A 64 -15.42 2.88 4.48
N ARG A 65 -15.54 1.56 4.69
CA ARG A 65 -14.74 0.81 5.66
C ARG A 65 -13.23 0.86 5.40
N ILE A 66 -12.83 1.32 4.21
CA ILE A 66 -11.43 1.54 3.84
C ILE A 66 -10.78 2.58 4.76
N LEU A 67 -11.51 3.64 5.15
CA LEU A 67 -10.97 4.70 6.02
C LEU A 67 -10.58 4.18 7.41
N GLU A 68 -11.28 3.17 7.92
CA GLU A 68 -10.93 2.52 9.20
C GLU A 68 -9.82 1.48 9.03
N TYR A 69 -9.82 0.77 7.90
CA TYR A 69 -8.90 -0.34 7.63
C TYR A 69 -7.49 0.13 7.27
N THR A 70 -7.37 1.10 6.36
CA THR A 70 -6.08 1.52 5.79
C THR A 70 -5.06 1.95 6.86
N PRO A 71 -5.41 2.78 7.87
CA PRO A 71 -4.47 3.13 8.93
C PRO A 71 -3.95 1.91 9.70
N GLN A 72 -4.81 0.91 9.93
CA GLN A 72 -4.43 -0.32 10.62
C GLN A 72 -3.50 -1.17 9.76
N ALA A 73 -3.76 -1.26 8.45
CA ALA A 73 -2.89 -1.96 7.51
C ALA A 73 -1.51 -1.29 7.40
N LEU A 74 -1.46 0.03 7.22
CA LEU A 74 -0.21 0.80 7.17
C LEU A 74 0.61 0.63 8.45
N HIS A 75 -0.04 0.57 9.62
CA HIS A 75 0.62 0.30 10.89
C HIS A 75 1.27 -1.09 10.94
N LYS A 76 0.63 -2.11 10.37
CA LYS A 76 1.19 -3.49 10.31
C LYS A 76 2.47 -3.56 9.48
N PHE A 77 2.69 -2.63 8.54
CA PHE A 77 3.93 -2.52 7.78
C PHE A 77 5.06 -1.78 8.50
N ARG A 78 4.90 -1.38 9.77
CA ARG A 78 5.92 -0.64 10.57
C ARG A 78 7.36 -1.17 10.42
N PRO A 79 7.65 -2.49 10.39
CA PRO A 79 9.02 -2.97 10.21
C PRO A 79 9.69 -2.47 8.93
N PHE A 80 8.94 -2.39 7.82
CA PHE A 80 9.45 -1.98 6.51
C PHE A 80 9.61 -0.46 6.39
N TRP A 81 8.76 0.30 7.09
CA TRP A 81 8.91 1.76 7.19
C TRP A 81 10.27 2.17 7.78
N VAL A 82 10.76 1.44 8.78
CA VAL A 82 12.05 1.74 9.43
C VAL A 82 13.22 1.44 8.50
N GLU A 83 13.14 0.33 7.75
CA GLU A 83 14.21 -0.11 6.85
C GLU A 83 14.30 0.71 5.55
N GLN A 84 13.21 1.36 5.14
CA GLN A 84 13.14 2.14 3.89
C GLN A 84 12.80 3.62 4.10
N ILE A 85 13.06 4.16 5.30
CA ILE A 85 12.60 5.50 5.65
C ILE A 85 13.09 6.59 4.68
N GLU A 86 14.34 6.49 4.20
CA GLU A 86 14.90 7.43 3.22
C GLU A 86 14.30 7.27 1.82
N ALA A 87 14.04 6.04 1.37
CA ALA A 87 13.52 5.76 0.04
C ALA A 87 11.99 5.96 -0.08
N THR A 88 11.26 5.62 0.98
CA THR A 88 9.80 5.56 0.97
C THR A 88 9.19 6.81 1.59
N THR A 89 9.58 7.19 2.82
CA THR A 89 8.87 8.26 3.54
C THR A 89 9.12 9.64 2.93
N LEU A 90 10.36 9.94 2.49
CA LEU A 90 10.66 11.22 1.86
C LEU A 90 10.02 11.33 0.47
N THR A 91 10.20 10.32 -0.38
CA THR A 91 9.64 10.30 -1.74
C THR A 91 8.11 10.33 -1.75
N LEU A 92 7.44 9.58 -0.86
CA LEU A 92 5.97 9.62 -0.76
C LEU A 92 5.47 10.95 -0.18
N LEU A 93 6.16 11.53 0.81
CA LEU A 93 5.76 12.84 1.35
C LEU A 93 5.94 13.94 0.30
N ASP A 94 7.02 13.90 -0.49
CA ASP A 94 7.23 14.82 -1.59
C ASP A 94 6.12 14.66 -2.66
N SER A 95 5.76 13.43 -3.04
CA SER A 95 4.66 13.21 -3.99
C SER A 95 3.30 13.67 -3.44
N PHE A 96 3.03 13.49 -2.14
CA PHE A 96 1.81 14.03 -1.53
C PHE A 96 1.75 15.55 -1.51
N ILE A 97 2.89 16.22 -1.32
CA ILE A 97 2.97 17.69 -1.37
C ILE A 97 2.74 18.16 -2.81
N GLU A 98 3.39 17.53 -3.79
CA GLU A 98 3.18 17.85 -5.21
C GLU A 98 1.71 17.67 -5.62
N ASP A 99 1.07 16.57 -5.21
CA ASP A 99 -0.35 16.35 -5.48
C ASP A 99 -1.21 17.43 -4.82
N ALA A 100 -0.99 17.75 -3.55
CA ALA A 100 -1.74 18.78 -2.83
C ALA A 100 -1.62 20.17 -3.48
N ASP A 101 -0.42 20.54 -3.95
CA ASP A 101 -0.17 21.79 -4.66
C ASP A 101 -0.84 21.82 -6.05
N ASN A 102 -0.97 20.67 -6.72
CA ASN A 102 -1.68 20.56 -8.00
C ASN A 102 -3.21 20.69 -7.87
N TYR A 103 -3.77 20.51 -6.67
CA TYR A 103 -5.20 20.70 -6.38
C TYR A 103 -5.56 22.11 -5.84
N ALA A 104 -4.57 22.99 -5.66
CA ALA A 104 -4.74 24.37 -5.15
C ALA A 104 -4.88 25.42 -6.27
#